data_AF-A0A6M0CPG1-F1
#
_entry.id   AF-A0A6M0CPG1-F1
#
_cell.length_a   1.000
_cell.length_b   1.000
_cell.length_c   1.000
_cell.angle_alpha   90.00
_cell.angle_beta   90.00
_cell.angle_gamma   90.00
#
_symmetry.space_group_name_H-M   'P 1'
#
loop_
_entity.id
_entity.type
_entity.pdbx_description
1 polymer ?
#
loop_
_entity_poly.entity_id
_entity_poly.type
_entity_poly.pdbx_seq_one_letter_code
_entity_poly.pdbx_strand_id
1 'polypeptide(L)'
;MRKKLDPNKLKVLQLIHVSLMAGVVLFTGFVIYTSEEFTFDFDLHEPFNWVAVFLAVVGYFMGVTLFNKALSTMERTTDIDVFFERFMTAHIIRMAFLEGPALFSVVVCMMTNSQFLLILTGFILVIMYAYFPTEDKIAGYM
;
A
#
# COMPACT_ATOMS: atom_id res chain seq x y z
N MET A 1 -22.01 22.97 -11.79
CA MET A 1 -22.32 21.96 -10.75
C MET A 1 -21.24 20.89 -10.80
N ARG A 2 -20.42 20.73 -9.74
CA ARG A 2 -19.52 19.56 -9.66
C ARG A 2 -20.42 18.31 -9.58
N LYS A 3 -20.36 17.41 -10.56
CA LYS A 3 -21.02 16.10 -10.49
C LYS A 3 -20.52 15.43 -9.20
N LYS A 4 -21.42 14.99 -8.33
CA LYS A 4 -21.04 14.28 -7.09
C LYS A 4 -20.60 12.87 -7.44
N LEU A 5 -19.58 12.38 -6.74
CA LEU A 5 -19.13 11.01 -6.85
C LEU A 5 -20.22 10.04 -6.39
N ASP A 6 -20.38 8.90 -7.06
CA ASP A 6 -21.29 7.86 -6.62
C ASP A 6 -20.79 7.24 -5.30
N PRO A 7 -21.57 7.32 -4.20
CA PRO A 7 -21.17 6.79 -2.90
C PRO A 7 -20.96 5.28 -2.91
N ASN A 8 -21.64 4.52 -3.78
CA ASN A 8 -21.45 3.07 -3.88
C ASN A 8 -20.07 2.75 -4.48
N LYS A 9 -19.66 3.48 -5.52
CA LYS A 9 -18.36 3.31 -6.16
C LYS A 9 -17.22 3.63 -5.18
N LEU A 10 -17.36 4.69 -4.38
CA LEU A 10 -16.39 5.02 -3.33
C LEU A 10 -16.27 3.90 -2.29
N LYS A 11 -17.39 3.36 -1.81
CA LYS A 11 -17.39 2.26 -0.83
C LYS A 11 -16.68 1.02 -1.36
N VAL A 12 -16.86 0.70 -2.65
CA VAL A 12 -16.13 -0.41 -3.30
C VAL A 12 -14.62 -0.15 -3.27
N LEU A 13 -14.17 1.05 -3.62
CA LEU A 13 -12.75 1.40 -3.59
C LEU A 13 -12.17 1.34 -2.16
N GLN A 14 -12.92 1.81 -1.16
CA GLN A 14 -12.53 1.73 0.25
C GLN A 14 -12.46 0.28 0.74
N LEU A 15 -13.42 -0.56 0.35
CA LEU A 15 -13.39 -1.99 0.66
C LEU A 15 -12.15 -2.66 0.09
N ILE A 16 -11.83 -2.42 -1.18
CA ILE A 16 -10.61 -2.97 -1.82
C ILE A 16 -9.37 -2.53 -1.06
N HIS A 17 -9.26 -1.24 -0.73
CA HIS A 17 -8.12 -0.71 0.02
C HIS A 17 -7.96 -1.38 1.40
N VAL A 18 -9.06 -1.54 2.14
CA VAL A 18 -9.06 -2.24 3.43
C VAL A 18 -8.68 -3.71 3.25
N SER A 19 -9.13 -4.38 2.20
CA SER A 19 -8.74 -5.78 1.91
C SER A 19 -7.24 -5.95 1.68
N LEU A 20 -6.61 -5.03 0.93
CA LEU A 20 -5.15 -5.05 0.70
C LEU A 20 -4.38 -4.81 2.01
N MET A 21 -4.85 -3.89 2.86
CA MET A 21 -4.26 -3.70 4.19
C MET A 21 -4.48 -4.89 5.11
N ALA A 22 -5.67 -5.51 5.07
CA ALA A 22 -6.03 -6.62 5.92
C ALA A 22 -5.13 -7.84 5.68
N GLY A 23 -4.74 -8.10 4.43
CA GLY A 23 -3.77 -9.15 4.11
C GLY A 23 -2.45 -8.97 4.88
N VAL A 24 -1.86 -7.78 4.82
CA VAL A 24 -0.61 -7.45 5.54
C VAL A 24 -0.80 -7.56 7.05
N VAL A 25 -1.89 -7.03 7.59
CA VAL A 25 -2.16 -7.05 9.05
C VAL A 25 -2.34 -8.48 9.56
N LEU A 26 -3.11 -9.32 8.85
CA LEU A 26 -3.36 -10.70 9.25
C LEU A 26 -2.07 -11.53 9.21
N PHE A 27 -1.27 -11.40 8.16
CA PHE A 27 0.02 -12.09 8.09
C PHE A 27 0.99 -11.61 9.17
N THR A 28 1.06 -10.30 9.41
CA THR A 28 1.88 -9.74 10.50
C THR A 28 1.44 -10.29 11.86
N GLY A 29 0.14 -10.33 12.13
CA GLY A 29 -0.41 -10.89 13.37
C GLY A 29 -0.11 -12.39 13.51
N PHE A 30 -0.19 -13.15 12.42
CA PHE A 30 0.20 -14.56 12.39
C PHE A 30 1.67 -14.74 12.77
N VAL A 31 2.58 -13.98 12.16
CA VAL A 31 4.02 -14.07 12.48
C VAL A 31 4.30 -13.72 13.94
N ILE A 32 3.67 -12.66 14.45
CA ILE A 32 3.78 -12.27 15.86
C ILE A 32 3.30 -13.39 16.78
N TYR A 33 2.19 -14.04 16.45
CA TYR A 33 1.61 -15.13 17.24
C TYR A 33 2.49 -16.39 17.24
N THR A 34 3.16 -16.70 16.12
CA THR A 34 4.01 -17.89 15.99
C THR A 34 5.46 -17.68 16.45
N SER A 35 5.87 -16.43 16.69
CA SER A 35 7.24 -16.12 17.12
C SER A 35 7.43 -16.46 18.60
N GLU A 36 8.39 -17.31 18.91
CA GLU A 36 8.70 -17.71 20.29
C GLU A 36 9.51 -16.65 21.05
N GLU A 37 10.36 -15.91 20.34
CA GLU A 37 11.18 -14.83 20.89
C GLU A 37 11.11 -13.59 19.99
N PHE A 38 11.14 -12.40 20.58
CA PHE A 38 11.20 -11.13 19.85
C PHE A 38 12.61 -10.56 19.92
N THR A 39 13.34 -10.66 18.82
CA THR A 39 14.67 -10.06 18.68
C THR A 39 14.62 -8.88 17.72
N PHE A 40 14.97 -7.70 18.23
CA PHE A 40 15.10 -6.49 17.42
C PHE A 40 16.53 -6.33 16.97
N ASP A 41 17.01 -7.29 16.17
CA ASP A 41 18.34 -7.22 15.56
C ASP A 41 18.24 -7.11 14.04
N PHE A 42 19.04 -6.22 13.46
CA PHE A 42 19.15 -6.05 12.01
C PHE A 42 20.51 -6.55 11.57
N ASP A 43 20.56 -7.83 11.17
CA ASP A 43 21.78 -8.41 10.64
C ASP A 43 22.11 -7.77 9.28
N LEU A 44 23.24 -7.06 9.25
CA LEU A 44 23.79 -6.40 8.07
C LEU A 44 24.34 -7.39 7.03
N HIS A 45 24.63 -8.62 7.45
CA HIS A 45 25.13 -9.69 6.59
C HIS A 45 24.01 -10.49 5.92
N GLU A 46 22.77 -10.33 6.37
CA GLU A 46 21.61 -11.04 5.84
C GLU A 46 21.07 -10.34 4.57
N PRO A 47 21.26 -10.91 3.36
CA PRO A 47 20.90 -10.23 2.12
C PRO A 47 19.40 -9.95 1.99
N PHE A 48 18.54 -10.80 2.56
CA PHE A 48 17.09 -10.60 2.46
C PHE A 48 16.60 -9.34 3.19
N ASN A 49 17.29 -8.92 4.26
CA ASN A 49 17.00 -7.68 4.97
C ASN A 49 17.19 -6.46 4.06
N TRP A 50 18.29 -6.43 3.30
CA TRP A 50 18.57 -5.37 2.34
C TRP A 50 17.60 -5.35 1.17
N VAL A 51 17.22 -6.52 0.67
CA VAL A 51 16.20 -6.63 -0.38
C VAL A 51 14.85 -6.09 0.11
N ALA A 52 14.46 -6.37 1.35
CA ALA A 52 13.20 -5.87 1.91
C ALA A 52 13.17 -4.33 1.96
N VAL A 53 14.24 -3.71 2.47
CA VAL A 53 14.39 -2.25 2.51
C VAL A 53 14.39 -1.66 1.10
N PHE A 54 15.14 -2.26 0.18
CA PHE A 54 15.20 -1.81 -1.21
C PHE A 54 13.84 -1.88 -1.90
N LEU A 55 13.13 -3.00 -1.76
CA LEU A 55 11.78 -3.17 -2.30
C LEU A 55 10.79 -2.17 -1.71
N ALA A 56 10.90 -1.85 -0.41
CA ALA A 56 10.03 -0.85 0.22
C ALA A 56 10.23 0.54 -0.38
N VAL A 57 11.49 0.96 -0.55
CA VAL A 57 11.83 2.27 -1.13
C VAL A 57 11.40 2.33 -2.60
N VAL A 58 11.79 1.35 -3.41
CA VAL A 58 11.44 1.31 -4.84
C VAL A 58 9.94 1.19 -5.03
N GLY A 59 9.28 0.33 -4.26
CA GLY A 59 7.84 0.14 -4.28
C GLY A 59 7.10 1.44 -4.00
N TYR A 60 7.48 2.17 -2.95
CA TYR A 60 6.91 3.47 -2.65
C TYR A 60 7.00 4.45 -3.83
N PHE A 61 8.21 4.66 -4.37
CA PHE A 61 8.42 5.60 -5.48
C PHE A 61 7.71 5.15 -6.77
N MET A 62 7.75 3.85 -7.10
CA MET A 62 7.06 3.30 -8.26
C MET A 62 5.54 3.43 -8.14
N GLY A 63 4.97 3.18 -6.96
CA GLY A 63 3.55 3.34 -6.71
C GLY A 63 3.10 4.80 -6.89
N VAL A 64 3.85 5.76 -6.36
CA VAL A 64 3.53 7.20 -6.50
C VAL A 64 3.68 7.66 -7.95
N THR A 65 4.77 7.28 -8.63
CA THR A 65 5.03 7.71 -10.01
C THR A 65 4.01 7.15 -10.99
N LEU A 66 3.67 5.87 -10.89
CA LEU A 66 2.65 5.25 -11.74
C LEU A 66 1.25 5.81 -11.48
N PHE A 67 0.91 6.08 -10.22
CA PHE A 67 -0.34 6.75 -9.87
C PHE A 67 -0.45 8.13 -10.51
N ASN A 68 0.56 8.97 -10.32
CA ASN A 68 0.59 10.32 -10.89
C ASN A 68 0.57 10.29 -12.42
N LYS A 69 1.32 9.36 -13.03
CA LYS A 69 1.33 9.17 -14.49
C LYS A 69 -0.06 8.81 -15.02
N ALA A 70 -0.74 7.86 -14.36
CA ALA A 70 -2.08 7.42 -14.75
C ALA A 70 -3.10 8.57 -14.71
N LEU A 71 -3.01 9.45 -13.70
CA LEU A 71 -3.90 10.61 -13.58
C LEU A 71 -3.52 11.76 -14.53
N SER A 72 -2.23 12.02 -14.74
CA SER A 72 -1.75 13.11 -15.62
C SER A 72 -2.13 12.94 -17.09
N THR A 73 -2.46 11.71 -17.49
CA THR A 73 -2.86 11.38 -18.87
C THR A 73 -4.34 11.72 -19.12
N MET A 74 -5.11 12.12 -18.10
CA MET A 74 -6.52 12.45 -18.25
C MET A 74 -6.75 13.92 -18.62
N GLU A 75 -7.67 14.16 -19.54
CA GLU A 75 -8.14 15.50 -19.86
C GLU A 75 -9.06 16.03 -18.76
N ARG A 76 -9.03 17.34 -18.48
CA ARG A 76 -9.91 17.98 -17.48
C ARG A 76 -11.40 17.88 -17.79
N THR A 77 -11.75 17.55 -19.03
CA THR A 77 -13.12 17.38 -19.53
C THR A 77 -13.61 15.93 -19.47
N THR A 78 -12.80 15.01 -18.92
CA THR A 78 -13.16 13.59 -18.79
C THR A 78 -14.43 13.43 -17.96
N ASP A 79 -15.33 12.53 -18.40
CA ASP A 79 -16.52 12.19 -17.60
C ASP A 79 -16.10 11.66 -16.22
N ILE A 80 -16.85 12.01 -15.18
CA ILE A 80 -16.57 11.61 -13.80
C ILE A 80 -16.51 10.09 -13.63
N ASP A 81 -17.31 9.35 -14.40
CA ASP A 81 -17.34 7.89 -14.32
C ASP A 81 -16.03 7.30 -14.87
N VAL A 82 -15.56 7.82 -16.01
CA VAL A 82 -14.30 7.43 -16.63
C VAL A 82 -13.11 7.83 -15.76
N PHE A 83 -13.16 9.03 -15.16
CA PHE A 83 -12.16 9.49 -14.21
C PHE A 83 -12.06 8.54 -13.01
N PHE A 84 -13.21 8.18 -12.41
CA PHE A 84 -13.23 7.35 -11.22
C PHE A 84 -12.73 5.94 -11.49
N GLU A 85 -13.09 5.34 -12.63
CA GLU A 85 -12.57 4.02 -13.02
C GLU A 85 -11.05 4.03 -13.13
N ARG A 86 -10.48 5.03 -13.81
CA ARG A 86 -9.03 5.19 -13.91
C ARG A 86 -8.37 5.46 -12.56
N PHE A 87 -8.99 6.28 -11.72
CA PHE A 87 -8.51 6.55 -10.36
C PHE A 87 -8.48 5.26 -9.53
N MET A 88 -9.54 4.46 -9.57
CA MET A 88 -9.63 3.19 -8.86
C MET A 88 -8.50 2.24 -9.30
N THR A 89 -8.30 2.05 -10.60
CA THR A 89 -7.20 1.22 -11.11
C THR A 89 -5.83 1.75 -10.68
N ALA A 90 -5.59 3.06 -10.81
CA ALA A 90 -4.33 3.67 -10.40
C ALA A 90 -4.07 3.50 -8.90
N HIS A 91 -5.10 3.67 -8.07
CA HIS A 91 -5.01 3.51 -6.62
C HIS A 91 -4.69 2.06 -6.24
N ILE A 92 -5.36 1.07 -6.84
CA ILE A 92 -5.07 -0.35 -6.60
C ILE A 92 -3.62 -0.68 -6.94
N ILE A 93 -3.11 -0.20 -8.09
CA ILE A 93 -1.70 -0.38 -8.47
C ILE A 93 -0.77 0.24 -7.43
N ARG A 94 -1.03 1.49 -7.01
CA ARG A 94 -0.24 2.16 -5.96
C ARG A 94 -0.20 1.34 -4.67
N MET A 95 -1.35 0.79 -4.25
CA MET A 95 -1.44 -0.01 -3.04
C MET A 95 -0.68 -1.34 -3.18
N ALA A 96 -0.74 -2.01 -4.32
CA ALA A 96 0.00 -3.25 -4.58
C ALA A 96 1.53 -3.05 -4.48
N PHE A 97 2.03 -1.89 -4.94
CA PHE A 97 3.45 -1.52 -4.81
C PHE A 97 3.90 -1.27 -3.35
N LEU A 98 2.96 -1.08 -2.41
CA LEU A 98 3.24 -0.99 -0.97
C LEU A 98 3.03 -2.34 -0.28
N GLU A 99 1.95 -3.04 -0.63
CA GLU A 99 1.61 -4.35 -0.08
C GLU A 99 2.69 -5.40 -0.35
N GLY A 100 3.23 -5.44 -1.57
CA GLY A 100 4.27 -6.40 -1.95
C GLY A 100 5.50 -6.34 -1.03
N PRO A 101 6.16 -5.18 -0.88
CA PRO A 101 7.27 -5.02 0.07
C PRO A 101 6.88 -5.26 1.54
N ALA A 102 5.65 -4.91 1.95
CA ALA A 102 5.19 -5.18 3.31
C ALA A 102 5.07 -6.68 3.59
N LEU A 103 4.41 -7.44 2.71
CA LEU A 103 4.31 -8.90 2.81
C LEU A 103 5.69 -9.57 2.70
N PHE A 104 6.54 -9.09 1.80
CA PHE A 104 7.92 -9.58 1.67
C PHE A 104 8.68 -9.41 2.99
N SER A 105 8.58 -8.24 3.63
CA SER A 105 9.23 -7.96 4.92
C SER A 105 8.72 -8.89 6.03
N VAL A 106 7.43 -9.20 6.05
CA VAL A 106 6.83 -10.16 6.99
C VAL A 106 7.37 -11.58 6.75
N VAL A 107 7.49 -12.00 5.49
CA VAL A 107 8.05 -13.33 5.15
C VAL A 107 9.52 -13.43 5.53
N VAL A 108 10.33 -12.40 5.26
CA VAL A 108 11.75 -12.39 5.64
C VAL A 108 11.90 -12.40 7.17
N CYS A 109 11.03 -11.70 7.91
CA CYS A 109 11.00 -11.78 9.37
C CYS A 109 10.80 -13.22 9.86
N MET A 110 9.94 -14.02 9.22
CA MET A 110 9.76 -15.44 9.58
C MET A 110 11.01 -16.27 9.28
N MET A 111 11.70 -15.98 8.18
CA MET A 111 12.86 -16.77 7.74
C MET A 111 14.12 -16.48 8.56
N THR A 112 14.32 -15.22 8.92
CA THR A 112 15.53 -14.72 9.58
C THR A 112 15.36 -14.57 11.09
N ASN A 113 14.13 -14.72 11.59
CA ASN A 113 13.75 -14.46 12.98
C ASN A 113 14.11 -13.03 13.45
N SER A 114 14.21 -12.07 12.50
CA SER A 114 14.46 -10.66 12.77
C SER A 114 13.15 -9.87 12.76
N GLN A 115 12.67 -9.51 13.95
CA GLN A 115 11.44 -8.74 14.13
C GLN A 115 11.63 -7.25 13.82
N PHE A 116 12.86 -6.80 13.57
CA PHE A 116 13.13 -5.44 13.09
C PHE A 116 12.35 -5.13 11.80
N LEU A 117 12.20 -6.11 10.89
CA LEU A 117 11.44 -5.92 9.65
C LEU A 117 9.95 -5.67 9.87
N LEU A 118 9.39 -6.01 11.04
CA LEU A 118 8.02 -5.65 11.38
C LEU A 118 7.85 -4.14 11.59
N ILE A 119 8.91 -3.42 11.97
CA ILE A 119 8.91 -1.95 12.03
C ILE A 119 8.76 -1.37 10.63
N LEU A 120 9.49 -1.92 9.65
CA LEU A 120 9.35 -1.54 8.24
C LEU A 120 7.94 -1.82 7.72
N THR A 121 7.39 -3.00 7.99
CA THR A 121 6.00 -3.35 7.66
C THR A 121 5.01 -2.37 8.29
N GLY A 122 5.19 -2.03 9.57
CA GLY A 122 4.36 -1.05 10.27
C GLY A 122 4.42 0.34 9.62
N PHE A 123 5.61 0.79 9.22
CA PHE A 123 5.78 2.04 8.50
C PHE A 123 5.05 2.04 7.15
N ILE A 124 5.14 0.94 6.39
CA ILE A 124 4.41 0.79 5.13
C ILE A 124 2.89 0.79 5.36
N LEU A 125 2.40 0.11 6.41
CA LEU A 125 0.99 0.13 6.80
C LEU A 125 0.49 1.55 7.12
N VAL A 126 1.29 2.37 7.79
CA VAL A 126 0.97 3.78 8.04
C VAL A 126 0.87 4.56 6.73
N ILE A 127 1.78 4.33 5.77
CA ILE A 127 1.70 4.93 4.43
C ILE A 127 0.43 4.47 3.70
N MET A 128 0.13 3.18 3.73
CA MET A 128 -1.10 2.62 3.16
C MET A 128 -2.33 3.31 3.76
N TYR A 129 -2.40 3.43 5.08
CA TYR A 129 -3.47 4.15 5.78
C TYR A 129 -3.57 5.63 5.36
N ALA A 130 -2.42 6.31 5.23
CA ALA A 130 -2.39 7.71 4.77
C ALA A 130 -2.99 7.87 3.36
N TYR A 131 -2.90 6.83 2.53
CA TYR A 131 -3.51 6.78 1.20
C TYR A 131 -4.98 6.36 1.18
N PHE A 132 -5.63 6.13 2.33
CA PHE A 132 -7.05 5.77 2.38
C PHE A 132 -7.92 6.72 1.54
N PRO A 133 -8.73 6.20 0.59
CA PRO A 133 -9.46 7.01 -0.36
C PRO A 133 -10.70 7.63 0.29
N THR A 134 -10.72 8.97 0.37
CA THR A 134 -11.85 9.77 0.84
C THR A 134 -12.37 10.66 -0.28
N GLU A 135 -13.63 11.09 -0.22
CA GLU A 135 -14.22 12.00 -1.21
C GLU A 135 -13.36 13.25 -1.42
N ASP A 136 -12.89 13.87 -0.33
CA ASP A 136 -12.06 15.08 -0.37
C ASP A 136 -10.72 14.84 -1.08
N LYS A 137 -10.06 13.71 -0.81
CA LYS A 137 -8.79 13.37 -1.46
C LYS A 137 -9.00 13.16 -2.95
N ILE A 138 -10.04 12.44 -3.35
CA ILE A 138 -10.35 12.17 -4.76
C ILE A 138 -10.71 13.47 -5.49
N ALA A 139 -11.52 14.33 -4.87
CA ALA A 139 -11.89 15.63 -5.42
C ALA A 139 -10.69 16.56 -5.63
N GLY A 140 -9.60 16.40 -4.86
CA GLY A 140 -8.34 17.11 -5.08
C GLY A 140 -7.58 16.73 -6.35
N TYR A 141 -7.91 15.58 -6.96
CA TYR A 141 -7.30 15.12 -8.22
C TYR A 141 -8.17 15.39 -9.46
N MET A 142 -9.40 15.89 -9.30
CA MET A 142 -10.30 16.29 -10.39
C MET A 142 -10.01 17.74 -10.83
#